data_AF-A0AAD7CP28-F1
#
_entry.id   AF-A0AAD7CP28-F1
#
_cell.length_a   1.000
_cell.length_b   1.000
_cell.length_c   1.000
_cell.angle_alpha   90.00
_cell.angle_beta   90.00
_cell.angle_gamma   90.00
#
_symmetry.space_group_name_H-M   'P 1'
#
loop_
_entity.id
_entity.type
_entity.pdbx_description
1 polymer ?
#
loop_
_entity_poly.entity_id
_entity_poly.type
_entity_poly.pdbx_seq_one_letter_code
_entity_poly.pdbx_strand_id
1 'polypeptide(L)'
;EDKGWIRTADRAPMQALAAELKARTATTLFVVHSANSANNAGCAGASSLARDGSRRASSDDIGLEIPPELELKGAKLSSLTQAITPRIREKRVKVSRPATENRIEQVRSGIHQTYRQLPPPAQIWKSIRHKDFTRQIRNFLWKSMHNAHCIGKFWKHIPECEEKGICQFCPGETEDLEHILLTCQRPGRKMIWKLAEELWLKKNPTWPELSIGNILGCGLASFTGADGKPFKGNERLYRILISESMCMIWKIRCDCVIGKAGEPLSQMRSTTAGYMPLTTVLTSIVF
;
A
#
# COMPACT_ATOMS: atom_id res chain seq x y z
N GLU A 1 2.33 -16.19 -27.86
CA GLU A 1 1.33 -15.11 -27.87
C GLU A 1 0.41 -15.08 -26.65
N ASP A 2 -0.39 -16.12 -26.38
CA ASP A 2 -1.38 -16.16 -25.27
C ASP A 2 -0.88 -15.69 -23.90
N LYS A 3 0.38 -15.97 -23.53
CA LYS A 3 1.00 -15.52 -22.27
C LYS A 3 1.53 -14.09 -22.32
N GLY A 4 1.20 -13.31 -23.36
CA GLY A 4 1.64 -11.93 -23.56
C GLY A 4 3.15 -11.77 -23.75
N TRP A 5 3.79 -12.79 -24.34
CA TRP A 5 5.23 -12.84 -24.60
C TRP A 5 6.11 -12.69 -23.34
N ILE A 6 5.56 -13.07 -22.18
CA ILE A 6 6.26 -13.02 -20.89
C ILE A 6 7.21 -14.22 -20.80
N ARG A 7 8.50 -13.95 -20.51
CA ARG A 7 9.61 -14.94 -20.48
C ARG A 7 9.89 -15.62 -21.83
N THR A 8 9.53 -14.98 -22.93
CA THR A 8 9.89 -15.46 -24.27
C THR A 8 11.27 -14.93 -24.64
N ALA A 9 12.22 -15.82 -24.91
CA ALA A 9 13.50 -15.46 -25.53
C ALA A 9 13.23 -14.83 -26.91
N ASP A 10 14.07 -13.88 -27.31
CA ASP A 10 13.96 -13.20 -28.61
C ASP A 10 12.56 -12.64 -28.88
N ARG A 11 11.99 -12.02 -27.85
CA ARG A 11 10.61 -11.52 -27.85
C ARG A 11 10.30 -10.64 -29.06
N ALA A 12 11.15 -9.67 -29.38
CA ALA A 12 10.86 -8.72 -30.46
C ALA A 12 10.82 -9.42 -31.83
N PRO A 13 11.83 -10.23 -32.23
CA PRO A 13 11.74 -11.08 -33.43
C PRO A 13 10.52 -12.01 -33.46
N MET A 14 10.18 -12.64 -32.34
CA MET A 14 9.04 -13.56 -32.26
C MET A 14 7.69 -12.83 -32.42
N GLN A 15 7.57 -11.61 -31.92
CA GLN A 15 6.39 -10.78 -32.10
C GLN A 15 6.25 -10.31 -33.55
N ALA A 16 7.35 -9.88 -34.18
CA ALA A 16 7.37 -9.48 -35.59
C ALA A 16 7.01 -10.66 -36.51
N LEU A 17 7.64 -11.83 -36.29
CA LEU A 17 7.33 -13.04 -37.05
C LEU A 17 5.85 -13.45 -36.91
N ALA A 18 5.28 -13.40 -35.71
CA ALA A 18 3.88 -13.72 -35.50
C ALA A 18 2.93 -12.74 -36.20
N ALA A 19 3.28 -11.45 -36.24
CA ALA A 19 2.52 -10.44 -36.98
C ALA A 19 2.59 -10.69 -38.49
N GLU A 20 3.78 -10.94 -39.04
CA GLU A 20 3.97 -11.29 -40.45
C GLU A 20 3.16 -12.52 -40.88
N LEU A 21 3.16 -13.57 -40.04
CA LEU A 21 2.37 -14.78 -40.32
C LEU A 21 0.86 -14.51 -40.33
N LYS A 22 0.38 -13.55 -39.53
CA LYS A 22 -1.04 -13.14 -39.51
C LYS A 22 -1.41 -12.23 -40.68
N ALA A 23 -0.46 -11.43 -41.17
CA ALA A 23 -0.65 -10.54 -42.32
C ALA A 23 -0.82 -11.32 -43.64
N ARG A 24 -0.31 -12.55 -43.71
CA ARG A 24 -0.41 -13.39 -44.90
C ARG A 24 -1.85 -13.83 -45.16
N THR A 25 -2.29 -13.63 -46.39
CA THR A 25 -3.62 -14.06 -46.87
C THR A 25 -3.66 -15.52 -47.31
N ALA A 26 -2.51 -16.09 -47.71
CA ALA A 26 -2.41 -17.47 -48.17
C ALA A 26 -2.15 -18.45 -47.02
N THR A 27 -2.65 -19.68 -47.17
CA THR A 27 -2.39 -20.76 -46.22
C THR A 27 -0.89 -21.06 -46.16
N THR A 28 -0.28 -20.89 -44.99
CA THR A 28 1.14 -21.15 -44.75
C THR A 28 1.29 -22.47 -44.00
N LEU A 29 2.03 -23.41 -44.58
CA LEU A 29 2.36 -24.70 -43.96
C LEU A 29 3.82 -24.73 -43.52
N PHE A 30 4.08 -25.14 -42.29
CA PHE A 30 5.44 -25.38 -41.80
C PHE A 30 5.80 -26.85 -41.99
N VAL A 31 6.83 -27.09 -42.80
CA VAL A 31 7.40 -28.44 -43.00
C VAL A 31 8.77 -28.47 -42.34
N VAL A 32 8.93 -29.39 -41.39
CA VAL A 32 10.21 -29.62 -40.70
C VAL A 32 10.94 -30.74 -41.43
N HIS A 33 12.07 -30.41 -42.06
CA HIS A 33 12.98 -31.40 -42.63
C HIS A 33 14.06 -31.77 -41.62
N SER A 34 14.33 -33.07 -41.45
CA SER A 34 15.43 -33.55 -40.61
C SER A 34 16.78 -33.22 -41.25
N ALA A 35 17.81 -32.92 -40.46
CA ALA A 35 19.15 -32.62 -40.96
C ALA A 35 19.76 -33.72 -41.86
N ASN A 36 19.30 -34.96 -41.72
CA ASN A 36 19.77 -36.13 -42.46
C ASN A 36 18.89 -36.51 -43.66
N SER A 37 17.80 -35.79 -43.96
CA SER A 37 17.05 -36.04 -45.20
C SER A 37 17.82 -35.42 -46.35
N ALA A 38 18.78 -36.19 -46.86
CA ALA A 38 19.46 -35.93 -48.11
C ALA A 38 18.41 -35.66 -49.19
N ASN A 39 18.67 -34.65 -50.03
CA ASN A 39 17.95 -34.34 -51.26
C ASN A 39 16.82 -33.31 -51.21
N ASN A 40 16.95 -32.22 -50.45
CA ASN A 40 16.27 -30.97 -50.79
C ASN A 40 17.28 -29.86 -51.10
N ALA A 41 17.44 -29.56 -52.40
CA ALA A 41 18.36 -28.52 -52.89
C ALA A 41 18.09 -27.14 -52.26
N GLY A 42 16.83 -26.84 -51.93
CA GLY A 42 16.45 -25.58 -51.28
C GLY A 42 16.99 -25.46 -49.85
N CYS A 43 16.95 -26.54 -49.07
CA CYS A 43 17.50 -26.55 -47.70
C CYS A 43 19.03 -26.43 -47.70
N ALA A 44 19.70 -27.09 -48.64
CA ALA A 44 21.15 -26.99 -48.81
C ALA A 44 21.59 -25.55 -49.17
N GLY A 45 20.88 -24.92 -50.12
CA GLY A 45 21.12 -23.53 -50.50
C GLY A 45 20.92 -22.55 -49.33
N ALA A 46 19.80 -22.68 -48.61
CA ALA A 46 19.52 -21.84 -47.42
C ALA A 46 20.58 -22.01 -46.32
N SER A 47 21.05 -23.25 -46.09
CA SER A 47 22.11 -23.53 -45.11
C SER A 47 23.45 -22.91 -45.51
N SER A 48 23.78 -22.91 -46.81
CA SER A 48 24.97 -22.23 -47.32
C SER A 48 24.88 -20.72 -47.10
N LEU A 49 23.76 -20.10 -47.50
CA LEU A 49 23.55 -18.66 -47.32
C LEU A 49 23.58 -18.23 -45.85
N ALA A 50 23.00 -19.02 -44.95
CA ALA A 50 23.06 -18.76 -43.51
C ALA A 50 24.50 -18.84 -42.97
N ARG A 51 25.30 -19.79 -43.45
CA ARG A 51 26.71 -19.91 -43.09
C ARG A 51 27.51 -18.72 -43.61
N ASP A 52 27.28 -18.29 -44.84
CA ASP A 52 27.95 -17.13 -45.41
C ASP A 52 27.57 -15.85 -44.65
N GLY A 53 26.29 -15.69 -44.30
CA GLY A 53 25.81 -14.60 -43.43
C GLY A 53 26.48 -14.59 -42.07
N SER A 54 26.67 -15.76 -41.44
CA SER A 54 27.34 -15.86 -40.13
C SER A 54 28.82 -15.44 -40.15
N ARG A 55 29.46 -15.43 -41.33
CA ARG A 55 30.86 -15.02 -41.52
C ARG A 55 31.02 -13.54 -41.85
N ARG A 56 29.93 -12.79 -42.08
CA ARG A 56 29.99 -11.35 -42.36
C ARG A 56 30.31 -10.58 -41.08
N ALA A 57 31.09 -9.51 -41.23
CA ALA A 57 31.53 -8.68 -40.10
C ALA A 57 30.42 -7.75 -39.56
N SER A 58 29.43 -7.42 -40.38
CA SER A 58 28.27 -6.59 -40.01
C SER A 58 26.98 -7.40 -40.09
N SER A 59 26.10 -7.23 -39.11
CA SER A 59 24.75 -7.81 -39.13
C SER A 59 23.84 -7.04 -40.09
N ASP A 60 22.97 -7.75 -40.78
CA ASP A 60 21.88 -7.14 -41.55
C ASP A 60 20.85 -6.51 -40.59
N ASP A 61 20.35 -5.32 -40.91
CA ASP A 61 19.29 -4.66 -40.15
C ASP A 61 17.94 -5.29 -40.51
N ILE A 62 17.33 -5.96 -39.55
CA ILE A 62 16.03 -6.63 -39.73
C ILE A 62 14.97 -5.71 -39.13
N GLY A 63 14.11 -5.14 -39.98
CA GLY A 63 12.97 -4.35 -39.53
C GLY A 63 12.02 -5.19 -38.67
N LEU A 64 11.94 -4.88 -37.38
CA LEU A 64 11.05 -5.54 -36.41
C LEU A 64 9.79 -4.72 -36.12
N GLU A 65 9.44 -3.79 -37.01
CA GLU A 65 8.24 -2.97 -36.88
C GLU A 65 6.97 -3.82 -37.07
N ILE A 66 6.06 -3.73 -36.11
CA ILE A 66 4.81 -4.49 -36.11
C ILE A 66 3.68 -3.52 -36.44
N PRO A 67 2.87 -3.77 -37.48
CA PRO A 67 1.68 -2.99 -37.76
C PRO A 67 0.78 -2.92 -36.51
N PRO A 68 0.31 -1.73 -36.08
CA PRO A 68 -0.45 -1.57 -34.84
C PRO A 68 -1.69 -2.46 -34.74
N GLU A 69 -2.31 -2.79 -35.88
CA GLU A 69 -3.49 -3.67 -35.99
C GLU A 69 -3.19 -5.13 -35.62
N LEU A 70 -1.93 -5.55 -35.80
CA LEU A 70 -1.45 -6.90 -35.51
C LEU A 70 -0.72 -6.99 -34.17
N GLU A 71 -0.53 -5.86 -33.49
CA GLU A 71 0.14 -5.78 -32.21
C GLU A 71 -0.78 -6.23 -31.06
N LEU A 72 -0.72 -7.51 -30.69
CA LEU A 72 -1.45 -8.00 -29.50
C LEU A 72 -0.81 -7.50 -28.20
N LYS A 73 -1.54 -6.60 -27.51
CA LYS A 73 -1.17 -6.06 -26.20
C LYS A 73 -1.77 -6.90 -25.08
N GLY A 74 -0.92 -7.35 -24.15
CA GLY A 74 -1.34 -8.08 -22.95
C GLY A 74 -1.30 -9.60 -23.09
N ALA A 75 -1.89 -10.30 -22.13
CA ALA A 75 -1.96 -11.76 -22.09
C ALA A 75 -3.44 -12.19 -22.06
N LYS A 76 -3.75 -13.30 -22.73
CA LYS A 76 -5.09 -13.89 -22.78
C LYS A 76 -5.50 -14.33 -21.37
N LEU A 77 -6.70 -13.91 -20.94
CA LEU A 77 -7.18 -14.15 -19.57
C LEU A 77 -7.25 -15.64 -19.21
N SER A 78 -7.71 -16.49 -20.13
CA SER A 78 -7.80 -17.93 -19.89
C SER A 78 -6.44 -18.65 -19.78
N SER A 79 -5.37 -18.01 -20.24
CA SER A 79 -4.00 -18.56 -20.22
C SER A 79 -3.15 -17.98 -19.08
N LEU A 80 -3.76 -17.17 -18.20
CA LEU A 80 -3.10 -16.58 -17.05
C LEU A 80 -2.85 -17.60 -15.95
N THR A 81 -1.66 -17.52 -15.36
CA THR A 81 -1.30 -18.26 -14.14
C THR A 81 -0.76 -17.29 -13.11
N GLN A 82 -0.83 -17.65 -11.82
CA GLN A 82 -0.31 -16.83 -10.72
C GLN A 82 1.18 -16.47 -10.89
N ALA A 83 1.95 -17.27 -11.62
CA ALA A 83 3.36 -16.99 -11.93
C ALA A 83 3.55 -15.85 -12.96
N ILE A 84 2.56 -15.61 -13.83
CA ILE A 84 2.60 -14.63 -14.92
C ILE A 84 2.00 -13.29 -14.47
N THR A 85 0.95 -13.31 -13.64
CA THR A 85 0.19 -12.13 -13.20
C THR A 85 1.05 -11.01 -12.56
N PRO A 86 2.04 -11.29 -11.70
CA PRO A 86 2.89 -10.25 -11.11
C PRO A 86 3.66 -9.44 -12.15
N ARG A 87 4.14 -10.10 -13.21
CA ARG A 87 4.93 -9.47 -14.27
C ARG A 87 4.10 -8.58 -15.20
N ILE A 88 2.81 -8.90 -15.36
CA ILE A 88 1.86 -8.02 -16.05
C ILE A 88 1.69 -6.71 -15.25
N ARG A 89 1.68 -6.79 -13.91
CA ARG A 89 1.57 -5.62 -13.04
C ARG A 89 2.84 -4.77 -13.01
N GLU A 90 4.02 -5.37 -13.12
CA GLU A 90 5.30 -4.66 -13.18
C GLU A 90 5.45 -3.80 -14.43
N LYS A 91 4.76 -4.14 -15.54
CA LYS A 91 4.70 -3.30 -16.74
C LYS A 91 3.95 -1.98 -16.54
N ARG A 92 3.22 -1.80 -15.44
CA ARG A 92 2.54 -0.53 -15.14
C ARG A 92 3.49 0.39 -14.40
N VAL A 93 3.69 1.59 -14.95
CA VAL A 93 4.35 2.69 -14.23
C VAL A 93 3.61 2.90 -12.92
N LYS A 94 4.34 2.87 -11.80
CA LYS A 94 3.76 3.20 -10.49
C LYS A 94 3.37 4.67 -10.52
N VAL A 95 2.07 4.93 -10.54
CA VAL A 95 1.55 6.29 -10.44
C VAL A 95 1.98 6.86 -9.09
N SER A 96 2.69 7.99 -9.10
CA SER A 96 3.03 8.73 -7.89
C SER A 96 1.75 9.10 -7.14
N ARG A 97 1.78 8.97 -5.82
CA ARG A 97 0.66 9.31 -4.95
C ARG A 97 1.14 10.33 -3.93
N PRO A 98 1.10 11.63 -4.26
CA PRO A 98 1.68 12.68 -3.43
C PRO A 98 1.17 12.64 -1.99
N ALA A 99 -0.13 12.38 -1.79
CA ALA A 99 -0.72 12.26 -0.45
C ALA A 99 -0.11 11.11 0.39
N THR A 100 0.19 9.97 -0.24
CA THR A 100 0.83 8.83 0.44
C THR A 100 2.31 9.12 0.70
N GLU A 101 3.00 9.73 -0.26
CA GLU A 101 4.42 10.10 -0.14
C GLU A 101 4.62 11.12 0.99
N ASN A 102 3.80 12.18 1.03
CA ASN A 102 3.80 13.17 2.11
C ASN A 102 3.54 12.52 3.47
N ARG A 103 2.60 11.57 3.55
CA ARG A 103 2.27 10.88 4.80
C ARG A 103 3.42 9.98 5.27
N ILE A 104 4.09 9.29 4.36
CA ILE A 104 5.32 8.54 4.67
C ILE A 104 6.39 9.48 5.21
N GLU A 105 6.59 10.65 4.60
CA GLU A 105 7.62 11.59 5.03
C GLU A 105 7.32 12.21 6.40
N GLN A 106 6.05 12.52 6.71
CA GLN A 106 5.63 12.91 8.06
C GLN A 106 5.97 11.83 9.11
N VAL A 107 5.74 10.56 8.78
CA VAL A 107 6.11 9.43 9.65
C VAL A 107 7.62 9.33 9.83
N ARG A 108 8.39 9.48 8.75
CA ARG A 108 9.86 9.46 8.81
C ARG A 108 10.40 10.60 9.68
N SER A 109 9.87 11.80 9.49
CA SER A 109 10.27 12.98 10.28
C SER A 109 9.94 12.82 11.75
N GLY A 110 8.73 12.34 12.08
CA GLY A 110 8.35 12.08 13.48
C GLY A 110 9.25 11.04 14.16
N ILE A 111 9.45 9.89 13.51
CA ILE A 111 10.34 8.83 14.02
C ILE A 111 11.77 9.35 14.17
N HIS A 112 12.26 10.17 13.25
CA HIS A 112 13.59 10.75 13.33
C HIS A 112 13.72 11.73 14.50
N GLN A 113 12.72 12.58 14.73
CA GLN A 113 12.72 13.52 15.84
C GLN A 113 12.72 12.79 17.20
N THR A 114 11.92 11.73 17.33
CA THR A 114 11.72 11.05 18.61
C THR A 114 12.74 9.95 18.89
N TYR A 115 13.08 9.14 17.89
CA TYR A 115 13.93 7.95 18.06
C TYR A 115 15.30 8.08 17.37
N ARG A 116 15.57 9.21 16.70
CA ARG A 116 16.81 9.44 15.92
C ARG A 116 17.07 8.36 14.84
N GLN A 117 16.00 7.73 14.36
CA GLN A 117 16.04 6.72 13.30
C GLN A 117 15.39 7.26 12.03
N LEU A 118 15.95 6.95 10.87
CA LEU A 118 15.37 7.32 9.58
C LEU A 118 15.02 6.07 8.77
N PRO A 119 13.87 5.43 9.06
CA PRO A 119 13.51 4.18 8.40
C PRO A 119 13.22 4.40 6.91
N PRO A 120 13.58 3.44 6.04
CA PRO A 120 13.14 3.46 4.65
C PRO A 120 11.61 3.23 4.57
N PRO A 121 10.93 3.75 3.53
CA PRO A 121 9.47 3.59 3.36
C PRO A 121 8.99 2.13 3.45
N ALA A 122 9.76 1.18 2.94
CA ALA A 122 9.43 -0.25 3.00
C ALA A 122 9.34 -0.77 4.45
N GLN A 123 10.18 -0.26 5.36
CA GLN A 123 10.15 -0.63 6.76
C GLN A 123 8.92 -0.07 7.49
N ILE A 124 8.48 1.14 7.13
CA ILE A 124 7.21 1.72 7.62
C ILE A 124 6.02 0.85 7.19
N TRP A 125 5.97 0.45 5.92
CA TRP A 125 4.90 -0.43 5.44
C TRP A 125 4.94 -1.82 6.06
N LYS A 126 6.12 -2.31 6.45
CA LYS A 126 6.26 -3.56 7.19
C LYS A 126 5.78 -3.41 8.63
N SER A 127 6.05 -2.27 9.28
CA SER A 127 5.72 -2.05 10.69
C SER A 127 4.23 -1.95 10.94
N ILE A 128 3.43 -1.40 10.01
CA ILE A 128 1.97 -1.38 10.16
C ILE A 128 1.35 -2.78 10.20
N ARG A 129 2.10 -3.83 9.83
CA ARG A 129 1.69 -5.24 9.88
C ARG A 129 2.23 -5.97 11.11
N HIS A 130 2.70 -5.24 12.12
CA HIS A 130 3.27 -5.84 13.32
C HIS A 130 2.29 -6.84 13.98
N LYS A 131 2.84 -7.89 14.59
CA LYS A 131 2.07 -8.97 15.23
C LYS A 131 1.19 -8.46 16.38
N ASP A 132 1.65 -7.43 17.08
CA ASP A 132 0.94 -6.81 18.20
C ASP A 132 -0.32 -6.04 17.76
N PHE A 133 -0.52 -5.81 16.46
CA PHE A 133 -1.70 -5.13 15.93
C PHE A 133 -2.79 -6.11 15.51
N THR A 134 -4.02 -5.82 15.93
CA THR A 134 -5.21 -6.50 15.42
C THR A 134 -5.44 -6.18 13.95
N ARG A 135 -6.23 -7.00 13.24
CA ARG A 135 -6.56 -6.76 11.82
C ARG A 135 -7.19 -5.37 11.61
N GLN A 136 -8.03 -4.94 12.54
CA GLN A 136 -8.71 -3.66 12.53
C GLN A 136 -7.71 -2.50 12.60
N ILE A 137 -6.73 -2.57 13.51
CA ILE A 137 -5.66 -1.57 13.62
C ILE A 137 -4.81 -1.51 12.35
N ARG A 138 -4.39 -2.66 11.83
CA ARG A 138 -3.59 -2.72 10.58
C ARG A 138 -4.32 -2.05 9.42
N ASN A 139 -5.63 -2.31 9.30
CA ASN A 139 -6.48 -1.68 8.28
C ASN A 139 -6.62 -0.17 8.50
N PHE A 140 -6.78 0.25 9.76
CA PHE A 140 -6.87 1.66 10.11
C PHE A 140 -5.57 2.40 9.74
N LEU A 141 -4.41 1.89 10.18
CA LEU A 141 -3.09 2.43 9.83
C LEU A 141 -2.89 2.50 8.31
N TRP A 142 -3.21 1.43 7.59
CA TRP A 142 -3.09 1.42 6.13
C TRP A 142 -3.94 2.52 5.48
N LYS A 143 -5.20 2.68 5.90
CA LYS A 143 -6.08 3.75 5.40
C LYS A 143 -5.55 5.14 5.76
N SER A 144 -5.05 5.31 6.99
CA SER A 144 -4.45 6.56 7.46
C SER A 144 -3.22 6.95 6.63
N MET A 145 -2.35 5.99 6.31
CA MET A 145 -1.17 6.21 5.46
C MET A 145 -1.52 6.62 4.03
N HIS A 146 -2.70 6.22 3.55
CA HIS A 146 -3.18 6.55 2.20
C HIS A 146 -4.15 7.73 2.14
N ASN A 147 -4.45 8.39 3.27
CA ASN A 147 -5.54 9.39 3.36
C ASN A 147 -6.89 8.86 2.82
N ALA A 148 -7.17 7.58 3.07
CA ALA A 148 -8.32 6.87 2.52
C ALA A 148 -9.56 6.86 3.45
N HIS A 149 -9.56 7.71 4.47
CA HIS A 149 -10.70 7.87 5.37
C HIS A 149 -11.65 8.95 4.85
N CYS A 150 -12.96 8.78 5.11
CA CYS A 150 -13.98 9.78 4.77
C CYS A 150 -13.93 10.96 5.76
N ILE A 151 -13.00 11.89 5.54
CA ILE A 151 -12.76 13.06 6.42
C ILE A 151 -12.62 14.32 5.55
N GLY A 152 -13.09 15.46 6.06
CA GLY A 152 -12.77 16.77 5.50
C GLY A 152 -13.13 16.90 4.04
N LYS A 153 -12.09 17.05 3.20
CA LYS A 153 -12.20 17.23 1.73
C LYS A 153 -13.03 16.15 1.05
N PHE A 154 -13.09 14.93 1.58
CA PHE A 154 -13.92 13.86 1.03
C PHE A 154 -15.40 14.26 0.94
N TRP A 155 -15.91 14.95 1.96
CA TRP A 155 -17.33 15.32 2.05
C TRP A 155 -17.70 16.56 1.23
N LYS A 156 -16.71 17.38 0.82
CA LYS A 156 -16.94 18.65 0.09
C LYS A 156 -17.65 18.49 -1.25
N HIS A 157 -17.58 17.31 -1.86
CA HIS A 157 -18.14 17.04 -3.17
C HIS A 157 -19.40 16.16 -3.12
N ILE A 158 -19.91 15.87 -1.91
CA ILE A 158 -21.11 15.07 -1.70
C ILE A 158 -22.20 16.04 -1.25
N PRO A 159 -23.22 16.30 -2.10
CA PRO A 159 -24.34 17.17 -1.74
C PRO A 159 -24.98 16.75 -0.42
N GLU A 160 -25.39 17.72 0.39
CA GLU A 160 -26.10 17.54 1.67
C GLU A 160 -25.25 16.87 2.78
N CYS A 161 -23.96 16.67 2.53
CA CYS A 161 -23.03 16.04 3.49
C CYS A 161 -21.80 16.90 3.77
N GLU A 162 -21.72 18.13 3.25
CA GLU A 162 -20.55 19.00 3.36
C GLU A 162 -20.21 19.32 4.82
N GLU A 163 -21.24 19.46 5.67
CA GLU A 163 -21.10 19.72 7.11
C GLU A 163 -20.33 18.60 7.83
N LYS A 164 -20.37 17.36 7.34
CA LYS A 164 -19.60 16.22 7.90
C LYS A 164 -18.09 16.35 7.67
N GLY A 165 -17.67 17.26 6.80
CA GLY A 165 -16.27 17.63 6.58
C GLY A 165 -15.73 18.65 7.58
N ILE A 166 -16.59 19.30 8.37
CA ILE A 166 -16.23 20.37 9.31
C ILE A 166 -16.31 19.81 10.74
N CYS A 167 -15.39 20.25 11.60
CA CYS A 167 -15.41 19.83 12.99
C CYS A 167 -16.52 20.55 13.75
N GLN A 168 -17.47 19.81 14.33
CA GLN A 168 -18.55 20.39 15.15
C GLN A 168 -18.07 20.96 16.49
N PHE A 169 -16.86 20.61 16.93
CA PHE A 169 -16.30 21.02 18.21
C PHE A 169 -15.22 22.10 18.08
N CYS A 170 -14.72 22.33 16.86
CA CYS A 170 -13.70 23.33 16.56
C CYS A 170 -14.23 24.25 15.45
N PRO A 171 -14.74 25.45 15.79
CA PRO A 171 -15.34 26.37 14.83
C PRO A 171 -14.39 26.71 13.68
N GLY A 172 -14.84 26.54 12.43
CA GLY A 172 -14.09 26.92 11.23
C GLY A 172 -12.99 25.94 10.80
N GLU A 173 -12.74 24.86 11.54
CA GLU A 173 -11.71 23.89 11.18
C GLU A 173 -12.26 22.76 10.30
N THR A 174 -11.64 22.56 9.13
CA THR A 174 -11.87 21.35 8.31
C THR A 174 -11.25 20.16 9.02
N GLU A 175 -12.00 19.08 9.20
CA GLU A 175 -11.44 17.90 9.84
C GLU A 175 -10.34 17.27 8.97
N ASP A 176 -9.24 16.92 9.59
CA ASP A 176 -8.26 15.97 9.07
C ASP A 176 -7.85 15.00 10.17
N LEU A 177 -7.06 13.98 9.81
CA LEU A 177 -6.66 12.95 10.75
C LEU A 177 -5.78 13.48 11.89
N GLU A 178 -4.94 14.47 11.62
CA GLU A 178 -4.05 15.07 12.60
C GLU A 178 -4.86 15.90 13.61
N HIS A 179 -5.81 16.69 13.11
CA HIS A 179 -6.79 17.39 13.92
C HIS A 179 -7.54 16.42 14.83
N ILE A 180 -8.18 15.38 14.27
CA ILE A 180 -8.99 14.42 15.03
C ILE A 180 -8.19 13.78 16.16
N LEU A 181 -6.94 13.38 15.89
CA LEU A 181 -6.12 12.66 16.85
C LEU A 181 -5.44 13.60 17.86
N LEU A 182 -4.99 14.79 17.48
CA LEU A 182 -4.09 15.61 18.30
C LEU A 182 -4.69 16.95 18.76
N THR A 183 -5.41 17.69 17.91
CA THR A 183 -5.79 19.10 18.20
C THR A 183 -7.29 19.36 18.40
N CYS A 184 -8.17 18.44 17.99
CA CYS A 184 -9.63 18.50 18.15
C CYS A 184 -10.16 18.63 19.60
N GLN A 185 -11.04 19.61 19.87
CA GLN A 185 -11.55 19.89 21.21
C GLN A 185 -12.60 18.89 21.75
N ARG A 186 -12.88 17.80 21.03
CA ARG A 186 -13.80 16.74 21.50
C ARG A 186 -13.35 16.18 22.86
N PRO A 187 -14.24 16.09 23.87
CA PRO A 187 -13.87 15.64 25.21
C PRO A 187 -13.35 14.20 25.22
N GLY A 188 -13.92 13.32 24.39
CA GLY A 188 -13.50 11.93 24.25
C GLY A 188 -12.04 11.77 23.81
N ARG A 189 -11.53 12.67 22.95
CA ARG A 189 -10.11 12.66 22.54
C ARG A 189 -9.18 12.93 23.71
N LYS A 190 -9.45 14.00 24.48
CA LYS A 190 -8.66 14.37 25.66
C LYS A 190 -8.67 13.26 26.71
N MET A 191 -9.84 12.67 26.96
CA MET A 191 -10.00 11.59 27.93
C MET A 191 -9.18 10.35 27.55
N ILE A 192 -9.23 9.92 26.29
CA ILE A 192 -8.47 8.74 25.84
C ILE A 192 -6.95 8.97 25.99
N TRP A 193 -6.43 10.12 25.56
CA TRP A 193 -5.00 10.39 25.71
C TRP A 193 -4.56 10.50 27.17
N LYS A 194 -5.41 11.09 28.03
CA LYS A 194 -5.14 11.14 29.47
C LYS A 194 -5.05 9.73 30.07
N LEU A 195 -5.99 8.84 29.74
CA LEU A 195 -5.95 7.46 30.22
C LEU A 195 -4.74 6.69 29.68
N ALA A 196 -4.34 6.95 28.43
CA ALA A 196 -3.14 6.38 27.86
C ALA A 196 -1.89 6.85 28.62
N GLU A 197 -1.77 8.16 28.85
CA GLU A 197 -0.68 8.76 29.61
C GLU A 197 -0.59 8.19 31.03
N GLU A 198 -1.70 8.12 31.76
CA GLU A 198 -1.75 7.54 33.11
C GLU A 198 -1.27 6.08 33.14
N LEU A 199 -1.63 5.27 32.14
CA LEU A 199 -1.19 3.88 32.05
C LEU A 199 0.30 3.74 31.73
N TRP A 200 0.82 4.62 30.88
CA TRP A 200 2.23 4.64 30.54
C TRP A 200 3.10 5.05 31.72
N LEU A 201 2.68 6.09 32.46
CA LEU A 201 3.39 6.64 33.61
C LEU A 201 3.48 5.67 34.79
N LYS A 202 2.62 4.63 34.85
CA LYS A 202 2.76 3.54 35.84
C LYS A 202 4.02 2.70 35.65
N LYS A 203 4.62 2.70 34.46
CA LYS A 203 5.79 1.87 34.12
C LYS A 203 6.98 2.68 33.61
N ASN A 204 6.77 3.92 33.20
CA ASN A 204 7.78 4.77 32.59
C ASN A 204 7.77 6.17 33.24
N PRO A 205 8.92 6.84 33.33
CA PRO A 205 9.02 8.12 34.04
C PRO A 205 8.41 9.30 33.28
N THR A 206 8.34 9.23 31.95
CA THR A 206 7.95 10.37 31.10
C THR A 206 7.00 9.92 30.00
N TRP A 207 6.00 10.76 29.69
CA TRP A 207 5.10 10.57 28.56
C TRP A 207 5.78 11.04 27.26
N PRO A 208 5.88 10.19 26.23
CA PRO A 208 6.44 10.58 24.94
C PRO A 208 5.56 11.61 24.23
N GLU A 209 6.20 12.57 23.56
CA GLU A 209 5.51 13.53 22.72
C GLU A 209 4.80 12.84 21.55
N LEU A 210 3.53 13.20 21.34
CA LEU A 210 2.72 12.66 20.27
C LEU A 210 2.75 13.59 19.07
N SER A 211 3.17 13.05 17.93
CA SER A 211 3.00 13.64 16.62
C SER A 211 2.24 12.67 15.71
N ILE A 212 1.67 13.17 14.61
CA ILE A 212 1.01 12.29 13.63
C ILE A 212 1.98 11.24 13.10
N GLY A 213 3.26 11.61 12.96
CA GLY A 213 4.32 10.72 12.54
C GLY A 213 4.59 9.60 13.54
N ASN A 214 4.64 9.91 14.83
CA ASN A 214 4.86 8.90 15.88
C ASN A 214 3.66 7.99 16.08
N ILE A 215 2.44 8.54 15.97
CA ILE A 215 1.21 7.74 16.10
C ILE A 215 1.10 6.73 14.96
N LEU A 216 1.24 7.18 13.71
CA LEU A 216 1.17 6.30 12.54
C LEU A 216 2.40 5.40 12.41
N GLY A 217 3.53 5.87 12.92
CA GLY A 217 4.80 5.16 13.00
C GLY A 217 4.96 4.29 14.25
N CYS A 218 3.95 4.14 15.11
CA CYS A 218 4.10 3.51 16.43
C CYS A 218 4.65 2.09 16.36
N GLY A 219 4.43 1.37 15.24
CA GLY A 219 5.02 0.05 14.96
C GLY A 219 6.55 0.02 14.93
N LEU A 220 7.21 1.18 14.79
CA LEU A 220 8.67 1.37 14.78
C LEU A 220 9.18 2.04 16.05
N ALA A 221 8.35 2.17 17.09
CA ALA A 221 8.78 2.74 18.36
C ALA A 221 9.98 1.96 18.92
N SER A 222 11.01 2.70 19.32
CA SER A 222 12.27 2.17 19.83
C SER A 222 12.62 2.90 21.11
N PHE A 223 12.69 2.18 22.22
CA PHE A 223 13.07 2.75 23.52
C PHE A 223 14.36 2.08 23.97
N THR A 224 15.44 2.85 24.09
CA THR A 224 16.75 2.34 24.53
C THR A 224 17.04 2.73 25.97
N GLY A 225 17.59 1.79 26.74
CA GLY A 225 18.10 2.07 28.08
C GLY A 225 19.44 2.79 28.09
N ALA A 226 19.89 3.16 29.29
CA ALA A 226 21.20 3.77 29.52
C ALA A 226 22.35 2.84 29.08
N ASP A 227 22.10 1.53 29.01
CA ASP A 227 23.02 0.50 28.51
C ASP A 227 22.94 0.32 26.98
N GLY A 228 22.13 1.11 26.28
CA GLY A 228 21.90 1.02 24.83
C GLY A 228 21.04 -0.16 24.40
N LYS A 229 20.51 -0.98 25.32
CA LYS A 229 19.67 -2.14 24.96
C LYS A 229 18.21 -1.72 24.72
N PRO A 230 17.52 -2.35 23.75
CA PRO A 230 16.12 -2.06 23.48
C PRO A 230 15.21 -2.59 24.59
N PHE A 231 14.37 -1.72 25.15
CA PHE A 231 13.32 -2.06 26.10
C PHE A 231 12.10 -2.61 25.36
N LYS A 232 12.18 -3.86 24.93
CA LYS A 232 11.11 -4.55 24.16
C LYS A 232 9.73 -4.48 24.84
N GLY A 233 9.69 -4.48 26.18
CA GLY A 233 8.45 -4.33 26.95
C GLY A 233 7.78 -2.97 26.73
N ASN A 234 8.57 -1.90 26.79
CA ASN A 234 8.10 -0.52 26.58
C ASN A 234 7.68 -0.28 25.13
N GLU A 235 8.43 -0.82 24.17
CA GLU A 235 8.06 -0.77 22.75
C GLU A 235 6.72 -1.47 22.49
N ARG A 236 6.51 -2.66 23.07
CA ARG A 236 5.25 -3.39 22.96
C ARG A 236 4.11 -2.62 23.62
N LEU A 237 4.32 -2.11 24.83
CA LEU A 237 3.31 -1.32 25.54
C LEU A 237 2.93 -0.08 24.71
N TYR A 238 3.92 0.66 24.20
CA TYR A 238 3.70 1.86 23.39
C TYR A 238 2.91 1.53 22.12
N ARG A 239 3.32 0.48 21.38
CA ARG A 239 2.61 0.02 20.18
C ARG A 239 1.12 -0.22 20.47
N ILE A 240 0.83 -1.01 21.49
CA ILE A 240 -0.56 -1.37 21.84
C ILE A 240 -1.31 -0.11 22.28
N LEU A 241 -0.75 0.63 23.22
CA LEU A 241 -1.40 1.78 23.84
C LEU A 241 -1.74 2.88 22.83
N ILE A 242 -0.78 3.27 21.99
CA ILE A 242 -0.98 4.33 20.99
C ILE A 242 -1.95 3.87 19.90
N SER A 243 -1.80 2.63 19.43
CA SER A 243 -2.65 2.13 18.33
C SER A 243 -4.10 1.89 18.75
N GLU A 244 -4.35 1.40 19.97
CA GLU A 244 -5.70 1.27 20.52
C GLU A 244 -6.32 2.64 20.78
N SER A 245 -5.55 3.56 21.38
CA SER A 245 -6.02 4.93 21.68
C SER A 245 -6.44 5.68 20.42
N MET A 246 -5.62 5.69 19.37
CA MET A 246 -5.98 6.35 18.11
C MET A 246 -7.23 5.73 17.46
N CYS A 247 -7.38 4.40 17.53
CA CYS A 247 -8.54 3.72 16.96
C CYS A 247 -9.81 4.01 17.75
N MET A 248 -9.72 4.13 19.07
CA MET A 248 -10.85 4.52 19.91
C MET A 248 -11.27 5.97 19.66
N ILE A 249 -10.32 6.90 19.55
CA ILE A 249 -10.61 8.30 19.19
C ILE A 249 -11.33 8.35 17.84
N TRP A 250 -10.83 7.60 16.86
CA TRP A 250 -11.45 7.49 15.55
C TRP A 250 -12.89 6.95 15.62
N LYS A 251 -13.14 5.89 16.39
CA LYS A 251 -14.49 5.33 16.57
C LYS A 251 -15.45 6.35 17.18
N ILE A 252 -15.04 7.03 18.25
CA ILE A 252 -15.86 8.10 18.87
C ILE A 252 -16.19 9.19 17.86
N ARG A 253 -15.20 9.61 17.04
CA ARG A 253 -15.46 10.58 15.96
C ARG A 253 -16.49 10.04 14.97
N CYS A 254 -16.36 8.80 14.52
CA CYS A 254 -17.31 8.17 13.60
C CYS A 254 -18.72 8.12 14.19
N ASP A 255 -18.87 7.74 15.45
CA ASP A 255 -20.18 7.70 16.12
C ASP A 255 -20.84 9.08 16.19
N CYS A 256 -20.05 10.13 16.45
CA CYS A 256 -20.56 11.50 16.46
C CYS A 256 -20.95 12.04 15.07
N VAL A 257 -20.17 11.75 14.02
CA VAL A 257 -20.36 12.37 12.69
C VAL A 257 -21.22 11.53 11.75
N ILE A 258 -21.15 10.20 11.88
CA ILE A 258 -21.82 9.23 11.00
C ILE A 258 -22.94 8.51 11.75
N GLY A 259 -22.71 8.16 13.02
CA GLY A 259 -23.59 7.31 13.82
C GLY A 259 -24.93 7.92 14.24
N LYS A 260 -25.18 9.21 13.99
CA LYS A 260 -26.41 9.89 14.42
C LYS A 260 -27.21 10.49 13.26
N ALA A 261 -28.18 9.73 12.77
CA ALA A 261 -29.39 10.28 12.19
C ALA A 261 -30.25 10.91 13.33
N GLY A 262 -29.98 12.16 13.73
CA GLY A 262 -31.00 13.03 14.31
C GLY A 262 -31.22 13.12 15.84
N GLU A 263 -30.23 12.92 16.73
CA GLU A 263 -30.43 13.22 18.17
C GLU A 263 -29.46 14.28 18.76
N PRO A 264 -29.97 15.32 19.45
CA PRO A 264 -29.17 16.40 20.03
C PRO A 264 -28.37 15.99 21.28
N LEU A 265 -27.23 16.67 21.44
CA LEU A 265 -26.13 16.34 22.38
C LEU A 265 -26.43 16.55 23.87
N SER A 266 -27.62 16.99 24.27
CA SER A 266 -27.97 17.29 25.66
C SER A 266 -28.25 16.05 26.53
N GLN A 267 -28.32 14.86 25.93
CA GLN A 267 -28.62 13.60 26.64
C GLN A 267 -27.46 12.60 26.66
N MET A 268 -26.20 13.03 26.64
CA MET A 268 -25.09 12.16 27.06
C MET A 268 -25.11 11.93 28.58
N ARG A 269 -26.14 11.23 29.08
CA ARG A 269 -26.09 10.52 30.37
C ARG A 269 -25.79 9.05 30.08
N SER A 270 -24.57 8.65 30.45
CA SER A 270 -24.26 7.30 30.94
C SER A 270 -24.86 6.10 30.17
N THR A 271 -24.57 5.99 28.88
CA THR A 271 -24.78 4.72 28.13
C THR A 271 -23.44 4.05 27.80
N THR A 272 -22.73 3.68 28.86
CA THR A 272 -21.79 2.54 28.85
C THR A 272 -22.57 1.22 28.85
N ALA A 273 -23.46 1.01 27.87
CA ALA A 273 -24.33 -0.18 27.81
C ALA A 273 -23.92 -1.20 26.74
N GLY A 274 -22.77 -1.02 26.09
CA GLY A 274 -22.27 -1.98 25.09
C GLY A 274 -20.75 -2.03 24.92
N TYR A 275 -20.00 -1.30 25.74
CA TYR A 275 -18.55 -1.24 25.65
C TYR A 275 -17.95 -1.85 26.91
N MET A 276 -17.18 -2.93 26.76
CA MET A 276 -16.31 -3.41 27.83
C MET A 276 -15.50 -2.21 28.34
N PRO A 277 -15.47 -1.97 29.67
CA PRO A 277 -14.72 -0.86 30.21
C PRO A 277 -13.26 -0.96 29.77
N LEU A 278 -12.63 0.19 29.51
CA LEU A 278 -11.21 0.30 29.14
C LEU A 278 -10.29 -0.51 30.06
N THR A 279 -10.68 -0.66 31.33
CA THR A 279 -9.99 -1.52 32.29
C THR A 279 -10.02 -2.98 31.89
N THR A 280 -11.13 -3.53 31.37
CA THR A 280 -11.28 -4.93 30.97
C THR A 280 -10.50 -5.28 29.70
N VAL A 281 -10.49 -4.41 28.69
CA VAL A 281 -9.71 -4.65 27.45
C VAL A 281 -8.21 -4.55 27.73
N LEU A 282 -7.79 -3.59 28.56
CA LEU A 282 -6.37 -3.37 28.85
C LEU A 282 -5.82 -4.33 29.91
N THR A 283 -6.62 -4.81 30.87
CA THR A 283 -6.20 -5.86 31.81
C THR A 283 -6.06 -7.23 31.14
N SER A 284 -6.93 -7.54 30.17
CA SER A 284 -6.87 -8.82 29.41
C SER A 284 -5.66 -8.93 28.46
N ILE A 285 -4.96 -7.82 28.20
CA ILE A 285 -3.77 -7.77 27.33
C ILE A 285 -2.47 -7.76 28.15
N VAL A 286 -2.55 -7.42 29.45
CA VAL A 286 -1.41 -7.26 30.35
C VAL A 286 -1.19 -8.48 31.26
N PHE A 287 -2.14 -9.42 31.33
CA PHE A 287 -1.98 -10.74 31.96
C PHE A 287 -1.91 -11.86 30.93
#